data_AF-T2DMJ6-F1
#
_entry.id   AF-T2DMJ6-F1
#
_cell.length_a   1.000
_cell.length_b   1.000
_cell.length_c   1.000
_cell.angle_alpha   90.00
_cell.angle_beta   90.00
_cell.angle_gamma   90.00
#
_symmetry.space_group_name_H-M   'P 1'
#
loop_
_entity.id
_entity.type
_entity.pdbx_description
1 polymer ?
#
loop_
_entity_poly.entity_id
_entity_poly.type
_entity_poly.pdbx_seq_one_letter_code
_entity_poly.pdbx_strand_id
1 'polypeptide(L)'
;MAISSTSNSLIPTKSLIPQSHPLLPSTNIRPGLKSKPGLTPSIFAVHAAEPAKNPVVSDKPKPQSPPPPAPARAGKWAVDSWKAKKALQLPEYPSKEDLESVLHTLEAFPPIVFAGEARTLEERLGEAALGNAFLLQGGDCAESFKEFNANNIRDTFRIILQMSVVMMFGGQMPVIKVGRMAGQFAKPKSDSFEEKNGVKLPSYRGDNINGDAFDEKSRIPDPQKMIRAYCQVATTLNLLRAFATGGYAAMQRVTQWNLDFTDHSEQGDRYRELANRVDEALGFMAAAGLTVDHPIMKTTEFWTSHECLLLPYEQSLTRLDSTSGLYYDCSAHMLWVGERTRQLDGAHVEFLRGVANPLGIKVSDKMDPNELVKLIEILNSQNKPGRITVITRMGAENMRVKLPHLIRAVRRAGQIVTWVSDPMHGNTIKAPCGLKTRPFDSIRAEVRAFFDVHEQEGSHAGGVHLEMTGQNVTECIGGSRTVTFDDLSSRYHTHCDPRLNASQSLELAFIIAERLRKSRMRSQQATAPLGL
;
A
#
# COMPACT_ATOMS: atom_id res chain seq x y z
N MET A 1 23.10 -39.12 40.22
CA MET A 1 23.89 -40.31 39.84
C MET A 1 23.97 -40.30 38.31
N ALA A 2 24.99 -39.69 37.66
CA ALA A 2 26.31 -40.26 37.32
C ALA A 2 26.15 -41.63 36.61
N ILE A 3 26.54 -41.87 35.35
CA ILE A 3 27.90 -41.98 34.72
C ILE A 3 27.62 -42.10 33.17
N SER A 4 28.15 -41.34 32.19
CA SER A 4 29.51 -41.17 31.59
C SER A 4 30.12 -42.38 30.83
N SER A 5 30.24 -42.33 29.49
CA SER A 5 31.41 -42.74 28.63
C SER A 5 30.97 -42.91 27.15
N THR A 6 31.33 -42.04 26.18
CA THR A 6 32.55 -41.97 25.32
C THR A 6 32.88 -43.20 24.44
N SER A 7 32.93 -42.99 23.11
CA SER A 7 33.94 -43.59 22.22
C SER A 7 34.00 -42.90 20.85
N ASN A 8 35.19 -42.38 20.52
CA ASN A 8 35.63 -41.84 19.23
C ASN A 8 35.88 -42.95 18.19
N SER A 9 35.77 -42.64 16.89
CA SER A 9 36.72 -43.14 15.88
C SER A 9 36.81 -42.21 14.66
N LEU A 10 38.05 -41.89 14.29
CA LEU A 10 38.49 -41.18 13.09
C LEU A 10 38.70 -42.20 11.93
N ILE A 11 38.61 -41.77 10.65
CA ILE A 11 39.65 -41.72 9.57
C ILE A 11 39.01 -42.33 8.27
N PRO A 12 39.35 -42.01 7.00
CA PRO A 12 39.79 -40.78 6.33
C PRO A 12 39.00 -40.41 5.05
N THR A 13 39.19 -39.17 4.61
CA THR A 13 38.96 -38.60 3.28
C THR A 13 39.71 -39.30 2.13
N LYS A 14 39.02 -39.57 1.01
CA LYS A 14 39.62 -39.68 -0.33
C LYS A 14 38.84 -38.85 -1.36
N SER A 15 39.60 -37.97 -2.01
CA SER A 15 39.24 -37.08 -3.11
C SER A 15 39.02 -37.87 -4.40
N LEU A 16 37.94 -37.56 -5.14
CA LEU A 16 37.81 -37.85 -6.58
C LEU A 16 37.08 -36.70 -7.26
N ILE A 17 37.86 -35.93 -8.01
CA ILE A 17 37.45 -34.90 -8.97
C ILE A 17 37.05 -35.58 -10.28
N PRO A 18 35.95 -35.19 -10.94
CA PRO A 18 35.85 -35.31 -12.39
C PRO A 18 36.03 -33.92 -13.03
N GLN A 19 37.10 -33.80 -13.82
CA GLN A 19 37.35 -32.66 -14.70
C GLN A 19 36.31 -32.67 -15.84
N SER A 20 35.57 -31.58 -16.01
CA SER A 20 34.76 -31.32 -17.21
C SER A 20 35.30 -30.07 -17.92
N HIS A 21 35.76 -30.26 -19.15
CA HIS A 21 36.22 -29.23 -20.07
C HIS A 21 35.14 -28.17 -20.37
N PRO A 22 35.47 -26.87 -20.42
CA PRO A 22 34.62 -25.88 -21.07
C PRO A 22 34.96 -25.75 -22.55
N LEU A 23 34.03 -26.14 -23.42
CA LEU A 23 34.04 -25.87 -24.85
C LEU A 23 33.58 -24.43 -25.09
N LEU A 24 34.45 -23.63 -25.68
CA LEU A 24 34.17 -22.33 -26.29
C LEU A 24 33.23 -22.49 -27.50
N PRO A 25 32.21 -21.65 -27.70
CA PRO A 25 31.54 -21.54 -28.99
C PRO A 25 32.37 -20.63 -29.91
N SER A 26 32.97 -21.28 -30.91
CA SER A 26 33.60 -20.69 -32.09
C SER A 26 32.62 -19.87 -32.93
N THR A 27 33.12 -18.70 -33.35
CA THR A 27 32.57 -17.83 -34.39
C THR A 27 32.30 -18.58 -35.69
N ASN A 28 31.07 -18.55 -36.18
CA ASN A 28 30.73 -18.92 -37.56
C ASN A 28 30.38 -17.66 -38.37
N ILE A 29 31.25 -17.35 -39.33
CA ILE A 29 31.04 -16.39 -40.41
C ILE A 29 30.67 -17.19 -41.65
N ARG A 30 29.55 -16.85 -42.33
CA ARG A 30 29.39 -16.82 -43.80
C ARG A 30 27.98 -16.32 -44.24
N PRO A 31 27.77 -15.92 -45.51
CA PRO A 31 27.36 -14.55 -45.85
C PRO A 31 26.01 -14.46 -46.58
N GLY A 32 25.45 -13.25 -46.73
CA GLY A 32 24.53 -12.98 -47.84
C GLY A 32 23.50 -11.86 -47.71
N LEU A 33 23.70 -10.83 -48.54
CA LEU A 33 22.70 -10.00 -49.26
C LEU A 33 21.91 -8.85 -48.59
N LYS A 34 22.36 -7.65 -48.98
CA LYS A 34 21.63 -6.51 -49.60
C LYS A 34 20.48 -5.83 -48.82
N SER A 35 20.77 -4.68 -48.24
CA SER A 35 19.79 -3.64 -47.88
C SER A 35 19.85 -2.45 -48.86
N LYS A 36 18.69 -2.05 -49.38
CA LYS A 36 18.48 -0.86 -50.23
C LYS A 36 18.55 0.45 -49.42
N PRO A 37 18.93 1.60 -50.01
CA PRO A 37 18.89 2.89 -49.33
C PRO A 37 17.51 3.57 -49.50
N GLY A 38 17.02 4.23 -48.45
CA GLY A 38 15.74 4.93 -48.47
C GLY A 38 15.67 6.08 -47.48
N LEU A 39 15.93 7.27 -48.00
CA LEU A 39 15.27 8.56 -47.75
C LEU A 39 15.30 9.17 -46.34
N THR A 40 16.14 10.20 -46.20
CA THR A 40 16.00 11.32 -45.26
C THR A 40 14.96 12.35 -45.74
N PRO A 41 14.29 13.03 -44.80
CA PRO A 41 14.04 14.47 -44.94
C PRO A 41 14.48 15.21 -43.66
N SER A 42 15.52 16.05 -43.74
CA SER A 42 15.45 17.49 -44.01
C SER A 42 14.70 18.27 -42.90
N ILE A 43 15.51 18.93 -42.06
CA ILE A 43 15.14 19.95 -41.08
C ILE A 43 15.23 21.29 -41.81
N PHE A 44 14.16 22.08 -41.80
CA PHE A 44 14.22 23.50 -42.16
C PHE A 44 13.76 24.34 -40.98
N ALA A 45 14.60 25.30 -40.62
CA ALA A 45 14.34 26.35 -39.66
C ALA A 45 14.23 27.70 -40.38
N VAL A 46 13.41 28.57 -39.79
CA VAL A 46 13.40 30.05 -39.85
C VAL A 46 12.91 30.72 -41.13
N HIS A 47 11.79 31.46 -41.01
CA HIS A 47 11.71 32.83 -41.53
C HIS A 47 10.87 33.71 -40.59
N ALA A 48 11.49 34.81 -40.19
CA ALA A 48 10.86 35.99 -39.61
C ALA A 48 10.59 37.00 -40.73
N ALA A 49 9.46 37.72 -40.66
CA ALA A 49 9.27 38.98 -41.38
C ALA A 49 8.29 39.90 -40.60
N GLU A 50 8.54 41.19 -40.77
CA GLU A 50 8.23 42.36 -39.94
C GLU A 50 6.84 43.02 -40.19
N PRO A 51 6.46 44.12 -39.49
CA PRO A 51 5.09 44.43 -39.12
C PRO A 51 4.37 45.42 -40.06
N ALA A 52 3.03 45.36 -40.07
CA ALA A 52 2.19 46.34 -40.74
C ALA A 52 1.85 47.53 -39.81
N LYS A 53 2.16 48.74 -40.28
CA LYS A 53 1.68 50.03 -39.75
C LYS A 53 0.28 50.34 -40.28
N ASN A 54 -0.63 50.84 -39.44
CA ASN A 54 -1.63 51.88 -39.75
C ASN A 54 -2.46 52.28 -38.48
N PRO A 55 -3.17 53.43 -38.50
CA PRO A 55 -3.01 54.48 -37.50
C PRO A 55 -3.96 54.44 -36.29
N VAL A 56 -3.52 55.17 -35.26
CA VAL A 56 -4.14 55.38 -33.95
C VAL A 56 -5.39 56.25 -34.05
N VAL A 57 -6.53 55.73 -33.57
CA VAL A 57 -7.69 56.50 -33.12
C VAL A 57 -7.72 56.41 -31.59
N SER A 58 -7.82 57.55 -30.93
CA SER A 58 -7.69 57.70 -29.48
C SER A 58 -9.06 57.81 -28.82
N ASP A 59 -9.55 56.69 -28.29
CA ASP A 59 -10.66 56.67 -27.33
C ASP A 59 -10.12 56.32 -25.93
N LYS A 60 -10.28 57.24 -24.99
CA LYS A 60 -9.89 57.07 -23.57
C LYS A 60 -10.89 56.15 -22.86
N PRO A 61 -10.47 55.00 -22.27
CA PRO A 61 -11.33 54.21 -21.40
C PRO A 61 -11.29 54.72 -19.96
N LYS A 62 -12.45 54.72 -19.29
CA LYS A 62 -12.61 54.95 -17.84
C LYS A 62 -11.85 53.89 -17.02
N PRO A 63 -11.38 54.21 -15.80
CA PRO A 63 -10.61 53.28 -14.97
C PRO A 63 -11.47 52.08 -14.55
N GLN A 64 -11.11 50.89 -15.03
CA GLN A 64 -11.62 49.62 -14.54
C GLN A 64 -10.82 49.21 -13.29
N SER A 65 -11.53 48.74 -12.28
CA SER A 65 -10.98 48.08 -11.09
C SER A 65 -10.05 46.93 -11.48
N PRO A 66 -8.95 46.70 -10.75
CA PRO A 66 -8.01 45.63 -11.08
C PRO A 66 -8.75 44.28 -11.04
N PRO A 67 -8.49 43.38 -12.01
CA PRO A 67 -9.02 42.04 -11.95
C PRO A 67 -8.52 41.37 -10.66
N PRO A 68 -9.32 40.49 -10.03
CA PRO A 68 -8.85 39.73 -8.89
C PRO A 68 -7.57 38.98 -9.28
N PRO A 69 -6.58 38.85 -8.37
CA PRO A 69 -5.34 38.18 -8.70
C PRO A 69 -5.66 36.77 -9.21
N ALA A 70 -5.18 36.45 -10.40
CA ALA A 70 -5.16 35.09 -10.91
C ALA A 70 -4.50 34.19 -9.84
N PRO A 71 -4.98 32.95 -9.63
CA PRO A 71 -4.35 32.05 -8.68
C PRO A 71 -2.86 31.97 -9.01
N ALA A 72 -2.02 32.19 -7.99
CA ALA A 72 -0.58 32.16 -8.13
C ALA A 72 -0.19 30.90 -8.92
N ARG A 73 0.52 31.07 -10.04
CA ARG A 73 1.15 29.94 -10.73
C ARG A 73 1.94 29.17 -9.68
N ALA A 74 1.52 27.95 -9.38
CA ALA A 74 2.26 27.07 -8.48
C ALA A 74 3.72 27.02 -8.99
N GLY A 75 4.67 27.31 -8.11
CA GLY A 75 6.08 27.24 -8.45
C GLY A 75 6.44 25.87 -9.02
N LYS A 76 7.51 25.80 -9.83
CA LYS A 76 8.02 24.54 -10.37
C LYS A 76 8.31 23.60 -9.19
N TRP A 77 7.75 22.39 -9.22
CA TRP A 77 7.99 21.39 -8.17
C TRP A 77 9.47 21.01 -8.13
N ALA A 78 9.98 20.83 -6.91
CA ALA A 78 11.29 20.28 -6.61
C ALA A 78 11.15 19.34 -5.42
N VAL A 79 12.08 18.39 -5.25
CA VAL A 79 11.98 17.37 -4.21
C VAL A 79 11.89 17.99 -2.80
N ASP A 80 12.45 19.19 -2.61
CA ASP A 80 12.46 19.95 -1.37
C ASP A 80 11.42 21.09 -1.31
N SER A 81 10.55 21.26 -2.32
CA SER A 81 9.56 22.35 -2.36
C SER A 81 8.55 22.30 -1.21
N TRP A 82 8.34 21.12 -0.63
CA TRP A 82 7.51 20.92 0.56
C TRP A 82 8.01 21.69 1.79
N LYS A 83 9.32 21.98 1.88
CA LYS A 83 9.92 22.74 3.01
C LYS A 83 9.41 24.18 3.08
N ALA A 84 8.93 24.73 1.96
CA ALA A 84 8.31 26.05 1.90
C ALA A 84 6.82 26.04 2.29
N LYS A 85 6.26 24.87 2.61
CA LYS A 85 4.86 24.68 3.03
C LYS A 85 4.79 24.36 4.52
N LYS A 86 3.60 24.54 5.10
CA LYS A 86 3.36 24.13 6.49
C LYS A 86 3.33 22.61 6.59
N ALA A 87 4.29 22.04 7.30
CA ALA A 87 4.30 20.61 7.63
C ALA A 87 3.63 20.38 8.99
N LEU A 88 2.80 19.33 9.08
CA LEU A 88 2.21 18.87 10.34
C LEU A 88 2.82 17.53 10.74
N GLN A 89 2.74 17.17 12.03
CA GLN A 89 3.13 15.86 12.57
C GLN A 89 4.62 15.49 12.50
N LEU A 90 5.48 16.35 11.94
CA LEU A 90 6.93 16.14 11.95
C LEU A 90 7.50 16.26 13.38
N PRO A 91 8.53 15.46 13.72
CA PRO A 91 9.22 15.59 15.00
C PRO A 91 10.16 16.80 15.00
N GLU A 92 10.49 17.27 16.19
CA GLU A 92 11.57 18.22 16.42
C GLU A 92 12.80 17.45 16.90
N TYR A 93 13.83 17.36 16.04
CA TYR A 93 15.09 16.71 16.39
C TYR A 93 15.99 17.66 17.19
N PRO A 94 16.69 17.18 18.25
CA PRO A 94 17.56 18.03 19.07
C PRO A 94 18.74 18.67 18.34
N SER A 95 19.25 17.99 17.31
CA SER A 95 20.45 18.39 16.54
C SER A 95 20.10 18.40 15.06
N LYS A 96 20.32 19.55 14.40
CA LYS A 96 20.05 19.69 12.97
C LYS A 96 21.18 19.08 12.14
N GLU A 97 22.40 19.20 12.64
CA GLU A 97 23.62 18.67 12.04
C GLU A 97 23.57 17.14 11.99
N ASP A 98 23.11 16.49 13.07
CA ASP A 98 22.93 15.03 13.09
C ASP A 98 21.82 14.57 12.15
N LEU A 99 20.73 15.35 12.07
CA LEU A 99 19.66 15.09 11.11
C LEU A 99 20.18 15.17 9.68
N GLU A 100 20.86 16.24 9.31
CA GLU A 100 21.42 16.44 7.96
C GLU A 100 22.43 15.35 7.60
N SER A 101 23.30 14.95 8.53
CA SER A 101 24.26 13.85 8.34
C SER A 101 23.55 12.52 8.02
N VAL A 102 22.48 12.21 8.75
CA VAL A 102 21.66 11.01 8.49
C VAL A 102 20.96 11.08 7.14
N LEU A 103 20.36 12.23 6.79
CA LEU A 103 19.66 12.41 5.52
C LEU A 103 20.61 12.25 4.33
N HIS A 104 21.83 12.80 4.42
CA HIS A 104 22.85 12.61 3.39
C HIS A 104 23.27 11.14 3.23
N THR A 105 23.34 10.41 4.35
CA THR A 105 23.61 8.96 4.33
C THR A 105 22.50 8.20 3.60
N LEU A 106 21.23 8.51 3.87
CA LEU A 106 20.09 7.86 3.21
C LEU A 106 20.00 8.19 1.71
N GLU A 107 20.35 9.41 1.31
CA GLU A 107 20.41 9.82 -0.10
C GLU A 107 21.41 8.96 -0.90
N ALA A 108 22.52 8.55 -0.28
CA ALA A 108 23.54 7.71 -0.90
C ALA A 108 23.16 6.22 -0.97
N PHE A 109 22.16 5.76 -0.20
CA PHE A 109 21.76 4.36 -0.19
C PHE A 109 20.99 3.95 -1.46
N PRO A 110 20.97 2.66 -1.82
CA PRO A 110 20.10 2.17 -2.90
C PRO A 110 18.61 2.48 -2.67
N PRO A 111 17.79 2.58 -3.74
CA PRO A 111 16.34 2.65 -3.59
C PRO A 111 15.77 1.34 -3.03
N ILE A 112 14.66 1.39 -2.29
CA ILE A 112 13.96 0.19 -1.79
C ILE A 112 13.16 -0.49 -2.92
N VAL A 113 12.51 0.32 -3.77
CA VAL A 113 11.72 -0.16 -4.91
C VAL A 113 12.19 0.45 -6.23
N PHE A 114 11.99 -0.26 -7.33
CA PHE A 114 12.25 0.25 -8.67
C PHE A 114 11.02 0.98 -9.24
N ALA A 115 11.22 2.10 -9.94
CA ALA A 115 10.15 2.93 -10.50
C ALA A 115 9.20 2.16 -11.44
N GLY A 116 9.72 1.19 -12.20
CA GLY A 116 8.90 0.33 -13.07
C GLY A 116 7.86 -0.48 -12.30
N GLU A 117 8.18 -0.91 -11.07
CA GLU A 117 7.26 -1.69 -10.23
C GLU A 117 6.08 -0.84 -9.74
N ALA A 118 6.33 0.44 -9.42
CA ALA A 118 5.30 1.40 -9.06
C ALA A 118 4.35 1.69 -10.24
N ARG A 119 4.88 1.76 -11.47
CA ARG A 119 4.06 1.91 -12.69
C ARG A 119 3.15 0.71 -12.91
N THR A 120 3.68 -0.50 -12.77
CA THR A 120 2.87 -1.72 -12.87
C THR A 120 1.78 -1.75 -11.79
N LEU A 121 2.09 -1.35 -10.55
CA LEU A 121 1.06 -1.21 -9.52
C LEU A 121 -0.02 -0.20 -9.90
N GLU A 122 0.34 0.96 -10.45
CA GLU A 122 -0.63 1.97 -10.90
C GLU A 122 -1.57 1.41 -11.99
N GLU A 123 -1.05 0.66 -12.95
CA GLU A 123 -1.85 -0.03 -13.97
C GLU A 123 -2.83 -1.01 -13.33
N ARG A 124 -2.39 -1.84 -12.38
CA ARG A 124 -3.25 -2.76 -11.63
C ARG A 124 -4.33 -2.01 -10.85
N LEU A 125 -3.98 -0.93 -10.16
CA LEU A 125 -4.95 -0.09 -9.44
C LEU A 125 -5.96 0.57 -10.39
N GLY A 126 -5.56 0.84 -11.63
CA GLY A 126 -6.44 1.28 -12.71
C GLY A 126 -7.52 0.24 -13.02
N GLU A 127 -7.15 -1.04 -13.10
CA GLU A 127 -8.13 -2.13 -13.26
C GLU A 127 -9.13 -2.18 -12.10
N ALA A 128 -8.68 -1.91 -10.87
CA ALA A 128 -9.59 -1.83 -9.72
C ALA A 128 -10.51 -0.61 -9.77
N ALA A 129 -10.04 0.54 -10.26
CA ALA A 129 -10.88 1.72 -10.49
C ALA A 129 -12.01 1.44 -11.52
N LEU A 130 -11.73 0.56 -12.49
CA LEU A 130 -12.65 0.17 -13.55
C LEU A 130 -13.51 -1.07 -13.19
N GLY A 131 -13.36 -1.63 -12.00
CA GLY A 131 -14.12 -2.79 -11.53
C GLY A 131 -13.67 -4.14 -12.09
N ASN A 132 -12.47 -4.21 -12.69
CA ASN A 132 -11.87 -5.42 -13.24
C ASN A 132 -10.94 -6.15 -12.25
N ALA A 133 -10.56 -5.50 -11.16
CA ALA A 133 -9.73 -6.06 -10.10
C ALA A 133 -10.19 -5.55 -8.72
N PHE A 134 -9.69 -6.18 -7.66
CA PHE A 134 -9.97 -5.77 -6.28
C PHE A 134 -8.68 -5.61 -5.49
N LEU A 135 -8.51 -4.48 -4.81
CA LEU A 135 -7.33 -4.22 -3.97
C LEU A 135 -7.51 -4.82 -2.57
N LEU A 136 -6.56 -5.66 -2.16
CA LEU A 136 -6.32 -6.03 -0.77
C LEU A 136 -5.05 -5.31 -0.29
N GLN A 137 -5.22 -4.26 0.49
CA GLN A 137 -4.14 -3.59 1.20
C GLN A 137 -4.18 -4.00 2.68
N GLY A 138 -3.09 -4.56 3.22
CA GLY A 138 -3.12 -5.14 4.57
C GLY A 138 -1.75 -5.28 5.22
N GLY A 139 -1.71 -5.21 6.55
CA GLY A 139 -0.51 -5.45 7.34
C GLY A 139 -0.57 -4.76 8.70
N ASP A 140 0.57 -4.49 9.30
CA ASP A 140 0.63 -3.92 10.63
C ASP A 140 0.02 -2.51 10.72
N CYS A 141 -0.41 -2.16 11.94
CA CYS A 141 -0.69 -0.76 12.23
C CYS A 141 0.63 -0.01 12.14
N ALA A 142 1.59 -0.27 13.05
CA ALA A 142 2.95 0.24 12.99
C ALA A 142 3.92 -0.93 13.03
N GLU A 143 4.91 -0.96 12.13
CA GLU A 143 6.04 -1.87 12.25
C GLU A 143 6.92 -1.44 13.43
N SER A 144 7.53 -2.43 14.11
CA SER A 144 8.46 -2.18 15.21
C SER A 144 9.82 -2.82 14.96
N PHE A 145 10.86 -2.17 15.46
CA PHE A 145 12.22 -2.68 15.53
C PHE A 145 12.37 -3.85 16.51
N LYS A 146 11.45 -4.01 17.46
CA LYS A 146 11.43 -5.14 18.41
C LYS A 146 10.80 -6.38 17.82
N GLU A 147 9.78 -6.22 16.97
CA GLU A 147 9.06 -7.31 16.31
C GLU A 147 9.68 -7.71 14.96
N PHE A 148 10.95 -7.37 14.74
CA PHE A 148 11.66 -7.65 13.49
C PHE A 148 12.13 -9.11 13.42
N ASN A 149 11.28 -9.96 12.84
CA ASN A 149 11.47 -11.40 12.80
C ASN A 149 10.87 -11.99 11.52
N ALA A 150 11.58 -12.94 10.90
CA ALA A 150 11.17 -13.59 9.65
C ALA A 150 9.82 -14.32 9.74
N ASN A 151 9.49 -14.93 10.88
CA ASN A 151 8.19 -15.57 11.12
C ASN A 151 7.05 -14.53 11.11
N ASN A 152 7.22 -13.37 11.75
CA ASN A 152 6.19 -12.32 11.74
C ASN A 152 5.92 -11.82 10.32
N ILE A 153 6.99 -11.56 9.55
CA ILE A 153 6.90 -11.16 8.14
C ILE A 153 6.19 -12.25 7.32
N ARG A 154 6.63 -13.51 7.48
CA ARG A 154 6.05 -14.67 6.79
C ARG A 154 4.58 -14.85 7.11
N ASP A 155 4.19 -14.75 8.38
CA ASP A 155 2.84 -15.05 8.83
C ASP A 155 1.87 -13.94 8.40
N THR A 156 2.29 -12.67 8.45
CA THR A 156 1.53 -11.56 7.85
C THR A 156 1.41 -11.70 6.33
N PHE A 157 2.48 -12.08 5.62
CA PHE A 157 2.41 -12.36 4.18
C PHE A 157 1.46 -13.52 3.88
N ARG A 158 1.52 -14.60 4.66
CA ARG A 158 0.65 -15.78 4.54
C ARG A 158 -0.82 -15.41 4.65
N ILE A 159 -1.22 -14.63 5.67
CA ILE A 159 -2.63 -14.27 5.81
C ILE A 159 -3.12 -13.38 4.65
N ILE A 160 -2.27 -12.51 4.09
CA ILE A 160 -2.61 -11.74 2.88
C ILE A 160 -2.84 -12.70 1.70
N LEU A 161 -2.02 -13.74 1.53
CA LEU A 161 -2.21 -14.75 0.49
C LEU A 161 -3.51 -15.56 0.71
N GLN A 162 -3.79 -15.99 1.94
CA GLN A 162 -5.02 -16.72 2.27
C GLN A 162 -6.26 -15.90 1.92
N MET A 163 -6.31 -14.64 2.39
CA MET A 163 -7.41 -13.71 2.09
C MET A 163 -7.54 -13.49 0.58
N SER A 164 -6.42 -13.34 -0.12
CA SER A 164 -6.41 -13.14 -1.58
C SER A 164 -7.02 -14.33 -2.31
N VAL A 165 -6.67 -15.57 -1.95
CA VAL A 165 -7.23 -16.76 -2.61
C VAL A 165 -8.71 -16.91 -2.33
N VAL A 166 -9.18 -16.63 -1.11
CA VAL A 166 -10.62 -16.61 -0.79
C VAL A 166 -11.36 -15.61 -1.69
N MET A 167 -10.84 -14.39 -1.82
CA MET A 167 -11.46 -13.35 -2.66
C MET A 167 -11.37 -13.65 -4.16
N MET A 168 -10.23 -14.15 -4.64
CA MET A 168 -10.06 -14.53 -6.05
C MET A 168 -10.98 -15.67 -6.44
N PHE A 169 -11.03 -16.74 -5.64
CA PHE A 169 -11.86 -17.91 -5.92
C PHE A 169 -13.36 -17.60 -5.75
N GLY A 170 -13.74 -16.97 -4.63
CA GLY A 170 -15.14 -16.67 -4.34
C GLY A 170 -15.71 -15.55 -5.21
N GLY A 171 -14.93 -14.49 -5.46
CA GLY A 171 -15.32 -13.35 -6.29
C GLY A 171 -15.13 -13.57 -7.79
N GLN A 172 -14.24 -14.48 -8.19
CA GLN A 172 -13.80 -14.70 -9.57
C GLN A 172 -13.26 -13.41 -10.22
N MET A 173 -12.35 -12.74 -9.51
CA MET A 173 -11.76 -11.47 -9.91
C MET A 173 -10.29 -11.41 -9.47
N PRO A 174 -9.38 -10.81 -10.25
CA PRO A 174 -8.01 -10.54 -9.82
C PRO A 174 -7.95 -9.74 -8.51
N VAL A 175 -7.07 -10.13 -7.59
CA VAL A 175 -6.81 -9.41 -6.34
C VAL A 175 -5.41 -8.81 -6.35
N ILE A 176 -5.30 -7.50 -6.13
CA ILE A 176 -4.04 -6.75 -6.06
C ILE A 176 -3.57 -6.78 -4.60
N LYS A 177 -2.35 -7.26 -4.32
CA LYS A 177 -1.85 -7.48 -2.96
C LYS A 177 -0.85 -6.40 -2.56
N VAL A 178 -1.24 -5.51 -1.66
CA VAL A 178 -0.37 -4.43 -1.19
C VAL A 178 -0.16 -4.54 0.32
N GLY A 179 1.07 -4.82 0.74
CA GLY A 179 1.45 -4.87 2.14
C GLY A 179 1.56 -3.48 2.78
N ARG A 180 1.04 -3.33 3.99
CA ARG A 180 1.48 -2.29 4.95
C ARG A 180 2.73 -2.80 5.67
N MET A 181 3.78 -3.00 4.89
CA MET A 181 4.99 -3.70 5.30
C MET A 181 6.19 -3.04 4.64
N ALA A 182 7.36 -3.15 5.27
CA ALA A 182 8.60 -2.57 4.80
C ALA A 182 8.51 -1.04 4.61
N GLY A 183 8.04 -0.33 5.65
CA GLY A 183 8.09 1.14 5.69
C GLY A 183 7.14 1.80 6.68
N GLN A 184 6.19 1.05 7.24
CA GLN A 184 5.09 1.58 8.03
C GLN A 184 5.45 1.83 9.50
N PHE A 185 6.51 2.61 9.74
CA PHE A 185 6.97 2.95 11.09
C PHE A 185 6.30 4.20 11.66
N ALA A 186 6.34 5.30 10.92
CA ALA A 186 5.92 6.60 11.44
C ALA A 186 4.41 6.66 11.69
N LYS A 187 4.01 7.34 12.76
CA LYS A 187 2.62 7.47 13.20
C LYS A 187 2.23 8.89 13.58
N PRO A 188 1.13 9.42 13.01
CA PRO A 188 0.61 10.71 13.42
C PRO A 188 -0.10 10.56 14.78
N LYS A 189 -0.04 11.59 15.61
CA LYS A 189 -0.66 11.58 16.95
C LYS A 189 -1.66 12.71 17.08
N SER A 190 -2.76 12.44 17.80
CA SER A 190 -3.73 13.48 18.16
C SER A 190 -3.10 14.53 19.06
N ASP A 191 -2.30 14.08 20.04
CA ASP A 191 -1.59 14.95 20.99
C ASP A 191 -0.08 14.77 20.89
N SER A 192 0.64 15.89 20.97
CA SER A 192 2.11 15.90 20.95
C SER A 192 2.72 15.29 22.21
N PHE A 193 1.96 15.19 23.30
CA PHE A 193 2.39 14.64 24.58
C PHE A 193 1.47 13.51 25.04
N GLU A 194 2.04 12.55 25.74
CA GLU A 194 1.36 11.47 26.44
C GLU A 194 1.58 11.66 27.94
N GLU A 195 0.53 11.52 28.73
CA GLU A 195 0.58 11.67 30.19
C GLU A 195 0.20 10.34 30.85
N LYS A 196 1.05 9.87 31.77
CA LYS A 196 0.81 8.67 32.59
C LYS A 196 1.27 8.94 34.01
N ASN A 197 0.39 8.66 34.97
CA ASN A 197 0.67 8.81 36.41
C ASN A 197 1.24 10.20 36.77
N GLY A 198 0.74 11.27 36.15
CA GLY A 198 1.19 12.66 36.37
C GLY A 198 2.50 13.05 35.68
N VAL A 199 3.16 12.14 34.96
CA VAL A 199 4.35 12.43 34.16
C VAL A 199 3.93 12.66 32.71
N LYS A 200 4.37 13.77 32.11
CA LYS A 200 4.05 14.17 30.73
C LYS A 200 5.30 14.11 29.85
N LEU A 201 5.29 13.23 28.84
CA LEU A 201 6.40 13.03 27.91
C LEU A 201 5.95 13.21 26.46
N PRO A 202 6.86 13.46 25.50
CA PRO A 202 6.53 13.44 24.08
C PRO A 202 5.84 12.13 23.69
N SER A 203 4.82 12.24 22.85
CA SER A 203 4.12 11.09 22.30
C SER A 203 5.08 10.19 21.51
N TYR A 204 4.91 8.87 21.64
CA TYR A 204 5.52 7.92 20.71
C TYR A 204 4.96 8.15 19.30
N ARG A 205 5.85 8.32 18.31
CA ARG A 205 5.53 8.67 16.91
C ARG A 205 5.97 7.59 15.91
N GLY A 206 6.35 6.40 16.38
CA GLY A 206 6.87 5.33 15.54
C GLY A 206 8.37 5.14 15.70
N ASP A 207 8.82 3.92 15.44
CA ASP A 207 10.19 3.50 15.76
C ASP A 207 11.27 4.20 14.93
N ASN A 208 10.91 4.73 13.76
CA ASN A 208 11.80 5.55 12.92
C ASN A 208 11.93 7.01 13.41
N ILE A 209 11.24 7.39 14.49
CA ILE A 209 11.31 8.72 15.12
C ILE A 209 11.81 8.61 16.56
N ASN A 210 11.10 7.91 17.43
CA ASN A 210 11.46 7.75 18.86
C ASN A 210 11.16 6.34 19.37
N GLY A 211 11.36 6.08 20.66
CA GLY A 211 11.10 4.80 21.32
C GLY A 211 9.71 4.72 21.96
N ASP A 212 9.16 3.51 22.05
CA ASP A 212 7.86 3.21 22.62
C ASP A 212 7.82 3.33 24.16
N ALA A 213 8.94 3.01 24.82
CA ALA A 213 9.10 3.06 26.27
C ALA A 213 8.76 4.46 26.82
N PHE A 214 8.02 4.49 27.94
CA PHE A 214 7.55 5.73 28.56
C PHE A 214 8.61 6.28 29.53
N ASP A 215 9.73 6.71 28.96
CA ASP A 215 10.82 7.38 29.67
C ASP A 215 11.40 8.51 28.81
N GLU A 216 11.99 9.52 29.46
CA GLU A 216 12.47 10.73 28.80
C GLU A 216 13.46 10.43 27.66
N LYS A 217 14.43 9.54 27.92
CA LYS A 217 15.47 9.19 26.95
C LYS A 217 14.87 8.53 25.71
N SER A 218 13.94 7.59 25.88
CA SER A 218 13.29 6.90 24.77
C SER A 218 12.40 7.83 23.95
N ARG A 219 11.81 8.86 24.54
CA ARG A 219 10.85 9.75 23.85
C ARG A 219 11.49 10.88 23.05
N ILE A 220 12.78 11.15 23.24
CA ILE A 220 13.55 12.09 22.42
C ILE A 220 13.66 11.56 20.98
N PRO A 221 13.29 12.34 19.95
CA PRO A 221 13.50 11.96 18.55
C PRO A 221 14.99 11.76 18.23
N ASP A 222 15.32 10.65 17.59
CA ASP A 222 16.69 10.28 17.21
C ASP A 222 16.78 10.03 15.70
N PRO A 223 17.52 10.85 14.93
CA PRO A 223 17.56 10.71 13.48
C PRO A 223 18.21 9.39 13.04
N GLN A 224 19.11 8.78 13.84
CA GLN A 224 19.75 7.49 13.51
C GLN A 224 18.74 6.35 13.34
N LYS A 225 17.56 6.48 13.95
CA LYS A 225 16.45 5.56 13.76
C LYS A 225 15.96 5.49 12.32
N MET A 226 16.16 6.52 11.50
CA MET A 226 15.83 6.49 10.08
C MET A 226 16.73 5.54 9.28
N ILE A 227 18.03 5.50 9.59
CA ILE A 227 18.97 4.52 8.98
C ILE A 227 18.59 3.10 9.41
N ARG A 228 18.28 2.91 10.70
CA ARG A 228 17.81 1.61 11.19
C ARG A 228 16.52 1.18 10.51
N ALA A 229 15.57 2.09 10.32
CA ALA A 229 14.33 1.84 9.59
C ALA A 229 14.64 1.40 8.16
N TYR A 230 15.46 2.14 7.41
CA TYR A 230 15.88 1.77 6.07
C TYR A 230 16.44 0.33 5.99
N CYS A 231 17.35 -0.04 6.90
CA CYS A 231 17.93 -1.39 6.92
C CYS A 231 16.87 -2.47 7.17
N GLN A 232 15.92 -2.22 8.06
CA GLN A 232 14.81 -3.13 8.34
C GLN A 232 13.85 -3.23 7.16
N VAL A 233 13.54 -2.10 6.50
CA VAL A 233 12.74 -2.04 5.27
C VAL A 233 13.37 -2.89 4.18
N ALA A 234 14.65 -2.66 3.87
CA ALA A 234 15.38 -3.38 2.82
C ALA A 234 15.38 -4.89 3.09
N THR A 235 15.64 -5.30 4.34
CA THR A 235 15.66 -6.72 4.72
C THR A 235 14.27 -7.36 4.65
N THR A 236 13.25 -6.64 5.10
CA THR A 236 11.85 -7.11 5.07
C THR A 236 11.36 -7.28 3.63
N LEU A 237 11.59 -6.29 2.77
CA LEU A 237 11.20 -6.38 1.36
C LEU A 237 11.98 -7.47 0.62
N ASN A 238 13.28 -7.64 0.89
CA ASN A 238 14.05 -8.73 0.31
C ASN A 238 13.43 -10.10 0.64
N LEU A 239 13.04 -10.32 1.89
CA LEU A 239 12.38 -11.56 2.31
C LEU A 239 10.99 -11.72 1.65
N LEU A 240 10.20 -10.65 1.57
CA LEU A 240 8.89 -10.66 0.89
C LEU A 240 9.03 -11.00 -0.60
N ARG A 241 10.03 -10.45 -1.29
CA ARG A 241 10.35 -10.79 -2.69
C ARG A 241 10.69 -12.27 -2.82
N ALA A 242 11.51 -12.81 -1.92
CA ALA A 242 11.84 -14.23 -1.90
C ALA A 242 10.61 -15.12 -1.67
N PHE A 243 9.66 -14.73 -0.82
CA PHE A 243 8.41 -15.48 -0.66
C PHE A 243 7.50 -15.36 -1.89
N ALA A 244 7.39 -14.18 -2.48
CA ALA A 244 6.52 -13.91 -3.62
C ALA A 244 6.95 -14.66 -4.91
N THR A 245 8.26 -14.85 -5.12
CA THR A 245 8.78 -15.47 -6.35
C THR A 245 9.45 -16.83 -6.12
N GLY A 246 9.93 -17.13 -4.92
CA GLY A 246 10.65 -18.36 -4.57
C GLY A 246 9.76 -19.58 -4.26
N GLY A 247 8.50 -19.56 -4.69
CA GLY A 247 7.57 -20.68 -4.55
C GLY A 247 6.83 -20.76 -3.21
N TYR A 248 6.98 -19.79 -2.30
CA TYR A 248 6.11 -19.72 -1.12
C TYR A 248 4.67 -19.35 -1.49
N ALA A 249 4.53 -18.39 -2.42
CA ALA A 249 3.25 -17.93 -2.93
C ALA A 249 2.64 -18.80 -4.05
N ALA A 250 3.20 -19.99 -4.29
CA ALA A 250 2.71 -20.90 -5.31
C ALA A 250 1.30 -21.42 -4.97
N MET A 251 0.38 -21.41 -5.94
CA MET A 251 -1.04 -21.74 -5.72
C MET A 251 -1.26 -23.18 -5.23
N GLN A 252 -0.33 -24.10 -5.54
CA GLN A 252 -0.37 -25.48 -5.06
C GLN A 252 -0.18 -25.58 -3.53
N ARG A 253 0.30 -24.51 -2.89
CA ARG A 253 0.55 -24.45 -1.45
C ARG A 253 -0.61 -23.84 -0.67
N VAL A 254 -1.74 -23.55 -1.33
CA VAL A 254 -2.94 -22.99 -0.67
C VAL A 254 -3.35 -23.81 0.56
N THR A 255 -3.30 -25.15 0.49
CA THR A 255 -3.58 -26.02 1.64
C THR A 255 -2.54 -25.90 2.77
N GLN A 256 -1.30 -25.55 2.44
CA GLN A 256 -0.20 -25.36 3.39
C GLN A 256 -0.17 -23.97 4.03
N TRP A 257 -0.98 -23.03 3.53
CA TRP A 257 -1.09 -21.70 4.12
C TRP A 257 -2.06 -21.66 5.31
N ASN A 258 -2.68 -22.78 5.67
CA ASN A 258 -3.47 -22.85 6.89
C ASN A 258 -2.56 -22.56 8.10
N LEU A 259 -2.96 -21.61 8.94
CA LEU A 259 -2.23 -21.29 10.16
C LEU A 259 -2.69 -22.26 11.26
N ASP A 260 -1.77 -22.83 12.04
CA ASP A 260 -2.10 -23.85 13.04
C ASP A 260 -3.20 -23.43 14.03
N PHE A 261 -3.39 -22.12 14.25
CA PHE A 261 -4.42 -21.60 15.15
C PHE A 261 -5.78 -21.31 14.47
N THR A 262 -5.89 -21.46 13.15
CA THR A 262 -7.17 -21.55 12.44
C THR A 262 -7.72 -22.98 12.45
N ASP A 263 -6.91 -23.97 12.81
CA ASP A 263 -7.39 -25.33 13.06
C ASP A 263 -8.42 -25.33 14.20
N HIS A 264 -9.49 -26.10 14.02
CA HIS A 264 -10.64 -26.17 14.94
C HIS A 264 -11.46 -24.87 15.05
N SER A 265 -11.48 -24.04 13.99
CA SER A 265 -12.41 -22.93 13.86
C SER A 265 -13.32 -23.09 12.64
N GLU A 266 -14.56 -22.61 12.73
CA GLU A 266 -15.52 -22.64 11.61
C GLU A 266 -14.94 -22.00 10.33
N GLN A 267 -14.20 -20.89 10.48
CA GLN A 267 -13.58 -20.22 9.34
C GLN A 267 -12.40 -21.01 8.77
N GLY A 268 -11.65 -21.72 9.62
CA GLY A 268 -10.63 -22.67 9.18
C GLY A 268 -11.23 -23.84 8.39
N ASP A 269 -12.38 -24.37 8.82
CA ASP A 269 -13.10 -25.42 8.10
C ASP A 269 -13.57 -24.95 6.72
N ARG A 270 -14.19 -23.77 6.64
CA ARG A 270 -14.58 -23.15 5.37
C ARG A 270 -13.39 -22.88 4.46
N TYR A 271 -12.25 -22.50 5.03
CA TYR A 271 -11.01 -22.32 4.26
C TYR A 271 -10.46 -23.64 3.73
N ARG A 272 -10.48 -24.71 4.52
CA ARG A 272 -10.09 -26.05 4.04
C ARG A 272 -10.98 -26.54 2.89
N GLU A 273 -12.29 -26.32 2.99
CA GLU A 273 -13.21 -26.64 1.89
C GLU A 273 -12.88 -25.83 0.63
N LEU A 274 -12.64 -24.51 0.77
CA LEU A 274 -12.24 -23.67 -0.35
C LEU A 274 -10.88 -24.09 -0.94
N ALA A 275 -9.92 -24.45 -0.09
CA ALA A 275 -8.61 -24.92 -0.50
C ALA A 275 -8.70 -26.21 -1.32
N ASN A 276 -9.55 -27.17 -0.92
CA ASN A 276 -9.81 -28.37 -1.69
C ASN A 276 -10.43 -28.07 -3.05
N ARG A 277 -11.38 -27.12 -3.11
CA ARG A 277 -11.98 -26.70 -4.38
C ARG A 277 -11.00 -25.97 -5.30
N VAL A 278 -10.06 -25.21 -4.72
CA VAL A 278 -8.95 -24.62 -5.48
C VAL A 278 -8.05 -25.73 -6.03
N ASP A 279 -7.71 -26.73 -5.23
CA ASP A 279 -6.90 -27.87 -5.65
C ASP A 279 -7.57 -28.64 -6.81
N GLU A 280 -8.86 -28.92 -6.73
CA GLU A 280 -9.65 -29.51 -7.82
C GLU A 280 -9.60 -28.66 -9.11
N ALA A 281 -9.73 -27.33 -8.98
CA ALA A 281 -9.65 -26.42 -10.12
C ALA A 281 -8.25 -26.39 -10.74
N LEU A 282 -7.19 -26.43 -9.92
CA LEU A 282 -5.80 -26.55 -10.40
C LEU A 282 -5.59 -27.89 -11.12
N GLY A 283 -6.15 -28.98 -10.59
CA GLY A 283 -6.15 -30.30 -11.24
C GLY A 283 -6.84 -30.27 -12.62
N PHE A 284 -7.99 -29.61 -12.72
CA PHE A 284 -8.68 -29.39 -14.00
C PHE A 284 -7.83 -28.57 -14.98
N MET A 285 -7.24 -27.45 -14.53
CA MET A 285 -6.37 -26.61 -15.37
C MET A 285 -5.16 -27.41 -15.89
N ALA A 286 -4.54 -28.24 -15.04
CA ALA A 286 -3.45 -29.11 -15.43
C ALA A 286 -3.89 -30.14 -16.47
N ALA A 287 -5.06 -30.77 -16.28
CA ALA A 287 -5.64 -31.71 -17.26
C ALA A 287 -5.99 -31.02 -18.60
N ALA A 288 -6.35 -29.73 -18.57
CA ALA A 288 -6.61 -28.91 -19.75
C ALA A 288 -5.33 -28.36 -20.44
N GLY A 289 -4.13 -28.70 -19.95
CA GLY A 289 -2.86 -28.32 -20.55
C GLY A 289 -2.19 -27.08 -19.96
N LEU A 290 -2.78 -26.43 -18.96
CA LEU A 290 -2.10 -25.41 -18.14
C LEU A 290 -1.40 -26.09 -16.96
N THR A 291 -0.16 -26.53 -17.19
CA THR A 291 0.58 -27.28 -16.19
C THR A 291 0.92 -26.43 -14.96
N VAL A 292 1.07 -27.11 -13.83
CA VAL A 292 1.48 -26.51 -12.54
C VAL A 292 2.83 -25.80 -12.59
N ASP A 293 3.64 -26.06 -13.62
CA ASP A 293 4.94 -25.43 -13.81
C ASP A 293 4.88 -24.04 -14.41
N HIS A 294 3.73 -23.62 -14.92
CA HIS A 294 3.54 -22.31 -15.52
C HIS A 294 3.87 -21.18 -14.51
N PRO A 295 4.64 -20.14 -14.89
CA PRO A 295 5.08 -19.10 -13.95
C PRO A 295 3.96 -18.44 -13.15
N ILE A 296 2.79 -18.19 -13.77
CA ILE A 296 1.58 -17.66 -13.11
C ILE A 296 1.12 -18.50 -11.91
N MET A 297 1.43 -19.81 -11.88
CA MET A 297 1.05 -20.71 -10.80
C MET A 297 2.06 -20.69 -9.64
N LYS A 298 3.30 -20.23 -9.89
CA LYS A 298 4.43 -20.30 -8.95
C LYS A 298 4.76 -18.97 -8.28
N THR A 299 4.41 -17.85 -8.90
CA THR A 299 4.74 -16.52 -8.40
C THR A 299 3.49 -15.69 -8.16
N THR A 300 3.64 -14.65 -7.35
CA THR A 300 2.59 -13.65 -7.15
C THR A 300 3.20 -12.25 -7.14
N GLU A 301 2.47 -11.28 -7.67
CA GLU A 301 2.84 -9.87 -7.52
C GLU A 301 2.47 -9.42 -6.09
N PHE A 302 3.43 -8.81 -5.39
CA PHE A 302 3.23 -8.25 -4.06
C PHE A 302 3.95 -6.90 -3.96
N TRP A 303 3.22 -5.88 -3.54
CA TRP A 303 3.75 -4.52 -3.40
C TRP A 303 3.73 -4.08 -1.94
N THR A 304 4.42 -2.97 -1.66
CA THR A 304 4.54 -2.39 -0.31
C THR A 304 4.01 -0.98 -0.28
N SER A 305 3.55 -0.57 0.89
CA SER A 305 2.99 0.75 1.11
C SER A 305 3.13 1.21 2.55
N HIS A 306 3.26 2.53 2.72
CA HIS A 306 3.19 3.20 4.03
C HIS A 306 2.62 4.61 3.90
N GLU A 307 2.28 5.20 5.05
CA GLU A 307 1.90 6.60 5.13
C GLU A 307 3.12 7.47 4.86
N CYS A 308 3.05 8.31 3.82
CA CYS A 308 4.05 9.34 3.59
C CYS A 308 3.90 10.39 4.70
N LEU A 309 4.69 10.26 5.76
CA LEU A 309 4.56 11.06 6.97
C LEU A 309 5.84 11.80 7.34
N LEU A 310 6.97 11.09 7.41
CA LEU A 310 8.25 11.66 7.82
C LEU A 310 8.98 12.22 6.59
N LEU A 311 8.54 13.38 6.11
CA LEU A 311 9.00 13.96 4.83
C LEU A 311 10.53 14.02 4.64
N PRO A 312 11.38 14.27 5.66
CA PRO A 312 12.83 14.16 5.48
C PRO A 312 13.27 12.78 5.00
N TYR A 313 12.70 11.71 5.57
CA TYR A 313 12.99 10.31 5.18
C TYR A 313 12.52 10.02 3.75
N GLU A 314 11.28 10.41 3.42
CA GLU A 314 10.70 10.23 2.08
C GLU A 314 11.51 11.00 1.02
N GLN A 315 11.93 12.22 1.33
CA GLN A 315 12.76 13.06 0.45
C GLN A 315 14.09 12.38 0.11
N SER A 316 14.80 11.86 1.13
CA SER A 316 16.09 11.18 0.94
C SER A 316 15.99 9.90 0.11
N LEU A 317 14.81 9.26 0.06
CA LEU A 317 14.55 8.06 -0.74
C LEU A 317 13.89 8.36 -2.09
N THR A 318 13.65 9.63 -2.43
CA THR A 318 13.10 10.02 -3.72
C THR A 318 14.18 10.09 -4.79
N ARG A 319 13.94 9.44 -5.93
CA ARG A 319 14.88 9.29 -7.04
C ARG A 319 14.26 9.73 -8.36
N LEU A 320 15.09 10.31 -9.22
CA LEU A 320 14.74 10.54 -10.61
C LEU A 320 14.87 9.24 -11.39
N ASP A 321 13.77 8.75 -11.96
CA ASP A 321 13.78 7.57 -12.81
C ASP A 321 14.39 7.91 -14.17
N SER A 322 15.47 7.21 -14.53
CA SER A 322 16.19 7.42 -15.78
C SER A 322 15.37 7.08 -17.03
N THR A 323 14.33 6.25 -16.90
CA THR A 323 13.51 5.81 -18.04
C THR A 323 12.38 6.79 -18.38
N SER A 324 11.71 7.36 -17.37
CA SER A 324 10.59 8.30 -17.57
C SER A 324 10.93 9.77 -17.34
N GLY A 325 12.05 10.09 -16.66
CA GLY A 325 12.38 11.44 -16.26
C GLY A 325 11.48 12.00 -15.14
N LEU A 326 10.69 11.14 -14.48
CA LEU A 326 9.83 11.51 -13.36
C LEU A 326 10.48 11.13 -12.03
N TYR A 327 10.13 11.84 -10.96
CA TYR A 327 10.55 11.49 -9.62
C TYR A 327 9.64 10.41 -9.04
N TYR A 328 10.23 9.41 -8.38
CA TYR A 328 9.52 8.41 -7.59
C TYR A 328 10.07 8.44 -6.18
N ASP A 329 9.19 8.44 -5.20
CA ASP A 329 9.59 8.09 -3.85
C ASP A 329 9.84 6.58 -3.82
N CYS A 330 11.12 6.20 -3.81
CA CYS A 330 11.54 4.82 -3.88
C CYS A 330 11.59 4.14 -2.51
N SER A 331 10.97 4.72 -1.47
CA SER A 331 10.78 4.09 -0.17
C SER A 331 9.74 2.96 -0.21
N ALA A 332 8.71 3.07 -1.07
CA ALA A 332 7.67 2.06 -1.26
C ALA A 332 6.99 2.17 -2.64
N HIS A 333 6.23 1.14 -3.02
CA HIS A 333 5.54 1.12 -4.30
C HIS A 333 4.35 2.09 -4.33
N MET A 334 3.57 2.13 -3.26
CA MET A 334 2.43 3.03 -3.07
C MET A 334 2.57 3.79 -1.77
N LEU A 335 2.22 5.07 -1.77
CA LEU A 335 2.21 5.91 -0.57
C LEU A 335 0.81 6.44 -0.33
N TRP A 336 0.46 6.80 0.91
CA TRP A 336 -0.76 7.57 1.15
C TRP A 336 -0.53 8.79 2.02
N VAL A 337 -1.38 9.80 1.82
CA VAL A 337 -1.51 10.94 2.73
C VAL A 337 -2.57 10.64 3.80
N GLY A 338 -2.20 10.86 5.06
CA GLY A 338 -3.06 10.61 6.21
C GLY A 338 -4.13 11.67 6.40
N GLU A 339 -5.17 11.34 7.19
CA GLU A 339 -6.27 12.26 7.52
C GLU A 339 -5.77 13.56 8.18
N ARG A 340 -4.66 13.49 8.91
CA ARG A 340 -4.09 14.64 9.65
C ARG A 340 -3.08 15.45 8.83
N THR A 341 -2.72 15.01 7.63
CA THR A 341 -1.65 15.59 6.81
C THR A 341 -2.08 15.94 5.38
N ARG A 342 -3.37 15.77 5.05
CA ARG A 342 -3.95 16.00 3.72
C ARG A 342 -4.40 17.43 3.43
N GLN A 343 -3.85 18.44 4.12
CA GLN A 343 -4.24 19.83 3.89
C GLN A 343 -3.84 20.27 2.47
N LEU A 344 -4.75 20.91 1.74
CA LEU A 344 -4.55 21.27 0.32
C LEU A 344 -3.26 22.07 0.07
N ASP A 345 -2.88 22.95 1.00
CA ASP A 345 -1.68 23.80 0.95
C ASP A 345 -0.54 23.28 1.83
N GLY A 346 -0.69 22.07 2.40
CA GLY A 346 0.24 21.44 3.31
C GLY A 346 1.46 20.81 2.62
N ALA A 347 2.51 20.60 3.40
CA ALA A 347 3.78 20.05 2.91
C ALA A 347 3.65 18.64 2.31
N HIS A 348 2.84 17.76 2.92
CA HIS A 348 2.67 16.39 2.43
C HIS A 348 1.99 16.34 1.05
N VAL A 349 0.98 17.18 0.83
CA VAL A 349 0.32 17.28 -0.48
C VAL A 349 1.28 17.87 -1.52
N GLU A 350 2.08 18.88 -1.16
CA GLU A 350 3.09 19.43 -2.07
C GLU A 350 4.18 18.41 -2.44
N PHE A 351 4.66 17.62 -1.48
CA PHE A 351 5.63 16.55 -1.75
C PHE A 351 5.04 15.51 -2.71
N LEU A 352 3.86 14.97 -2.36
CA LEU A 352 3.23 13.90 -3.12
C LEU A 352 2.76 14.33 -4.53
N ARG A 353 2.49 15.62 -4.74
CA ARG A 353 2.11 16.17 -6.04
C ARG A 353 3.14 15.93 -7.13
N GLY A 354 4.43 15.83 -6.79
CA GLY A 354 5.50 15.66 -7.78
C GLY A 354 6.12 14.28 -7.88
N VAL A 355 5.75 13.33 -7.00
CA VAL A 355 6.19 11.93 -7.13
C VAL A 355 5.22 11.13 -8.01
N ALA A 356 5.73 10.20 -8.79
CA ALA A 356 4.97 9.45 -9.80
C ALA A 356 4.37 8.12 -9.29
N ASN A 357 4.60 7.76 -8.02
CA ASN A 357 3.99 6.59 -7.38
C ASN A 357 2.45 6.66 -7.39
N PRO A 358 1.72 5.54 -7.46
CA PRO A 358 0.30 5.54 -7.12
C PRO A 358 0.09 6.00 -5.67
N LEU A 359 -0.94 6.80 -5.43
CA LEU A 359 -1.17 7.50 -4.18
C LEU A 359 -2.50 7.12 -3.54
N GLY A 360 -2.52 6.99 -2.22
CA GLY A 360 -3.71 6.92 -1.39
C GLY A 360 -4.06 8.25 -0.73
N ILE A 361 -5.35 8.50 -0.53
CA ILE A 361 -5.86 9.62 0.27
C ILE A 361 -6.77 9.06 1.34
N LYS A 362 -6.42 9.24 2.63
CA LYS A 362 -7.32 8.89 3.73
C LYS A 362 -8.46 9.91 3.82
N VAL A 363 -9.68 9.41 3.95
CA VAL A 363 -10.91 10.23 3.94
C VAL A 363 -11.85 9.79 5.05
N SER A 364 -12.09 10.68 6.01
CA SER A 364 -13.08 10.48 7.08
C SER A 364 -14.49 11.00 6.73
N ASP A 365 -15.43 10.83 7.66
CA ASP A 365 -16.78 11.38 7.62
C ASP A 365 -16.84 12.91 7.58
N LYS A 366 -15.71 13.56 7.90
CA LYS A 366 -15.55 15.02 7.90
C LYS A 366 -15.08 15.60 6.56
N MET A 367 -14.81 14.76 5.56
CA MET A 367 -14.33 15.24 4.27
C MET A 367 -15.41 16.05 3.54
N ASP A 368 -15.04 17.25 3.11
CA ASP A 368 -15.84 18.03 2.19
C ASP A 368 -15.70 17.49 0.74
N PRO A 369 -16.81 17.25 0.01
CA PRO A 369 -16.73 16.73 -1.36
C PRO A 369 -15.97 17.63 -2.34
N ASN A 370 -16.01 18.96 -2.20
CA ASN A 370 -15.28 19.86 -3.09
C ASN A 370 -13.79 19.90 -2.74
N GLU A 371 -13.44 19.81 -1.45
CA GLU A 371 -12.05 19.64 -1.01
C GLU A 371 -11.44 18.34 -1.56
N LEU A 372 -12.18 17.23 -1.53
CA LEU A 372 -11.72 15.96 -2.12
C LEU A 372 -11.44 16.10 -3.62
N VAL A 373 -12.35 16.72 -4.37
CA VAL A 373 -12.17 16.95 -5.82
C VAL A 373 -10.91 17.78 -6.09
N LYS A 374 -10.68 18.86 -5.34
CA LYS A 374 -9.46 19.68 -5.46
C LYS A 374 -8.21 18.89 -5.12
N LEU A 375 -8.25 18.07 -4.08
CA LEU A 375 -7.11 17.25 -3.68
C LEU A 375 -6.75 16.21 -4.76
N ILE A 376 -7.76 15.59 -5.37
CA ILE A 376 -7.57 14.67 -6.50
C ILE A 376 -7.00 15.42 -7.71
N GLU A 377 -7.48 16.62 -8.01
CA GLU A 377 -6.98 17.45 -9.11
C GLU A 377 -5.50 17.81 -8.92
N ILE A 378 -5.09 18.14 -7.69
CA ILE A 378 -3.69 18.41 -7.36
C ILE A 378 -2.83 17.17 -7.56
N LEU A 379 -3.25 16.02 -7.06
CA LEU A 379 -2.44 14.79 -7.02
C LEU A 379 -2.53 13.94 -8.30
N ASN A 380 -3.53 14.19 -9.15
CA ASN A 380 -3.81 13.48 -10.40
C ASN A 380 -4.30 14.44 -11.50
N SER A 381 -3.47 15.42 -11.83
CA SER A 381 -3.77 16.45 -12.83
C SER A 381 -4.03 15.88 -14.24
N GLN A 382 -3.52 14.69 -14.54
CA GLN A 382 -3.75 13.99 -15.81
C GLN A 382 -4.94 13.03 -15.79
N ASN A 383 -5.65 12.93 -14.65
CA ASN A 383 -6.77 12.02 -14.44
C ASN A 383 -6.47 10.56 -14.83
N LYS A 384 -5.25 10.09 -14.54
CA LYS A 384 -4.81 8.72 -14.87
C LYS A 384 -5.53 7.73 -13.95
N PRO A 385 -6.21 6.70 -14.48
CA PRO A 385 -6.77 5.62 -13.67
C PRO A 385 -5.68 4.94 -12.83
N GLY A 386 -5.99 4.59 -11.58
CA GLY A 386 -5.06 3.94 -10.65
C GLY A 386 -4.08 4.87 -9.94
N ARG A 387 -3.95 6.12 -10.39
CA ARG A 387 -3.11 7.13 -9.73
C ARG A 387 -3.59 7.46 -8.32
N ILE A 388 -4.91 7.57 -8.12
CA ILE A 388 -5.50 7.91 -6.81
C ILE A 388 -6.39 6.80 -6.31
N THR A 389 -6.11 6.38 -5.07
CA THR A 389 -6.95 5.51 -4.26
C THR A 389 -7.58 6.34 -3.14
N VAL A 390 -8.90 6.47 -3.12
CA VAL A 390 -9.63 7.14 -2.04
C VAL A 390 -9.97 6.12 -0.95
N ILE A 391 -9.32 6.25 0.21
CA ILE A 391 -9.38 5.29 1.32
C ILE A 391 -10.31 5.83 2.41
N THR A 392 -11.55 5.35 2.38
CA THR A 392 -12.67 5.84 3.22
C THR A 392 -12.69 5.18 4.59
N ARG A 393 -12.84 5.95 5.67
CA ARG A 393 -12.88 5.49 7.07
C ARG A 393 -13.89 6.27 7.89
N MET A 394 -15.14 5.83 7.93
CA MET A 394 -16.26 6.65 8.41
C MET A 394 -17.10 5.97 9.50
N GLY A 395 -17.01 4.65 9.65
CA GLY A 395 -18.00 3.87 10.38
C GLY A 395 -19.24 3.59 9.51
N ALA A 396 -19.95 2.50 9.78
CA ALA A 396 -21.01 1.98 8.90
C ALA A 396 -22.18 2.95 8.66
N GLU A 397 -22.59 3.71 9.68
CA GLU A 397 -23.70 4.67 9.58
C GLU A 397 -23.31 5.87 8.72
N ASN A 398 -22.18 6.51 9.05
CA ASN A 398 -21.67 7.63 8.27
C ASN A 398 -21.31 7.21 6.84
N MET A 399 -20.84 5.99 6.62
CA MET A 399 -20.58 5.47 5.27
C MET A 399 -21.84 5.59 4.39
N ARG A 400 -23.00 5.18 4.90
CA ARG A 400 -24.28 5.25 4.17
C ARG A 400 -24.73 6.68 3.88
N VAL A 401 -24.37 7.62 4.74
CA VAL A 401 -24.79 9.02 4.62
C VAL A 401 -23.82 9.85 3.80
N LYS A 402 -22.51 9.73 4.05
CA LYS A 402 -21.47 10.65 3.55
C LYS A 402 -20.84 10.20 2.25
N LEU A 403 -20.57 8.90 2.10
CA LEU A 403 -19.90 8.37 0.90
C LEU A 403 -20.66 8.67 -0.41
N PRO A 404 -22.01 8.59 -0.49
CA PRO A 404 -22.73 8.94 -1.71
C PRO A 404 -22.40 10.36 -2.22
N HIS A 405 -22.26 11.33 -1.32
CA HIS A 405 -21.94 12.70 -1.69
C HIS A 405 -20.53 12.84 -2.28
N LEU A 406 -19.56 12.10 -1.73
CA LEU A 406 -18.20 12.07 -2.24
C LEU A 406 -18.13 11.43 -3.63
N ILE A 407 -18.76 10.25 -3.80
CA ILE A 407 -18.79 9.55 -5.10
C ILE A 407 -19.43 10.45 -6.17
N ARG A 408 -20.56 11.10 -5.87
CA ARG A 408 -21.23 12.00 -6.82
C ARG A 408 -20.37 13.21 -7.16
N ALA A 409 -19.64 13.80 -6.20
CA ALA A 409 -18.76 14.94 -6.46
C ALA A 409 -17.60 14.57 -7.38
N VAL A 410 -16.88 13.48 -7.07
CA VAL A 410 -15.77 12.95 -7.90
C VAL A 410 -16.26 12.61 -9.30
N ARG A 411 -17.42 11.95 -9.42
CA ARG A 411 -18.05 11.62 -10.71
C ARG A 411 -18.42 12.87 -11.52
N ARG A 412 -19.01 13.90 -10.88
CA ARG A 412 -19.32 15.18 -11.55
C ARG A 412 -18.07 15.89 -12.04
N ALA A 413 -16.95 15.75 -11.33
CA ALA A 413 -15.65 16.28 -11.75
C ALA A 413 -14.98 15.45 -12.86
N GLY A 414 -15.58 14.32 -13.28
CA GLY A 414 -15.01 13.43 -14.30
C GLY A 414 -13.75 12.68 -13.84
N GLN A 415 -13.48 12.65 -12.53
CA GLN A 415 -12.26 12.09 -11.96
C GLN A 415 -12.37 10.57 -11.78
N ILE A 416 -11.31 9.84 -12.12
CA ILE A 416 -11.22 8.39 -12.00
C ILE A 416 -10.36 8.06 -10.78
N VAL A 417 -10.94 7.33 -9.83
CA VAL A 417 -10.28 6.92 -8.59
C VAL A 417 -10.64 5.50 -8.22
N THR A 418 -9.73 4.82 -7.50
CA THR A 418 -10.01 3.52 -6.88
C THR A 418 -10.62 3.77 -5.50
N TRP A 419 -11.86 3.36 -5.28
CA TRP A 419 -12.50 3.48 -3.97
C TRP A 419 -12.14 2.30 -3.07
N VAL A 420 -11.69 2.59 -1.86
CA VAL A 420 -11.26 1.59 -0.88
C VAL A 420 -11.90 1.85 0.47
N SER A 421 -12.31 0.79 1.16
CA SER A 421 -12.78 0.86 2.54
C SER A 421 -11.64 0.56 3.51
N ASP A 422 -11.41 1.48 4.45
CA ASP A 422 -10.67 1.26 5.70
C ASP A 422 -11.69 1.14 6.85
N PRO A 423 -12.22 -0.08 7.10
CA PRO A 423 -13.22 -0.31 8.13
C PRO A 423 -12.62 -0.36 9.54
N MET A 424 -11.35 0.03 9.70
CA MET A 424 -10.61 -0.14 10.95
C MET A 424 -10.59 1.17 11.75
N HIS A 425 -10.08 2.24 11.14
CA HIS A 425 -9.81 3.49 11.85
C HIS A 425 -11.06 4.30 12.22
N GLY A 426 -12.22 4.02 11.61
CA GLY A 426 -13.50 4.63 11.98
C GLY A 426 -14.16 3.99 13.20
N ASN A 427 -13.78 2.75 13.55
CA ASN A 427 -14.50 1.90 14.51
C ASN A 427 -13.71 1.63 15.80
N THR A 428 -12.76 2.50 16.16
CA THR A 428 -11.94 2.32 17.35
C THR A 428 -12.65 2.84 18.60
N ILE A 429 -12.73 2.01 19.63
CA ILE A 429 -13.30 2.34 20.94
C ILE A 429 -12.26 2.10 22.05
N LYS A 430 -12.52 2.62 23.25
CA LYS A 430 -11.72 2.32 24.45
C LYS A 430 -12.47 1.32 25.32
N ALA A 431 -11.85 0.17 25.61
CA ALA A 431 -12.39 -0.85 26.49
C ALA A 431 -12.37 -0.38 27.97
N PRO A 432 -13.15 -1.01 28.87
CA PRO A 432 -13.15 -0.69 30.31
C PRO A 432 -11.75 -0.79 30.95
N CYS A 433 -10.91 -1.72 30.49
CA CYS A 433 -9.52 -1.88 30.93
C CYS A 433 -8.57 -0.78 30.42
N GLY A 434 -9.06 0.17 29.62
CA GLY A 434 -8.29 1.29 29.10
C GLY A 434 -7.58 1.03 27.77
N LEU A 435 -7.52 -0.23 27.31
CA LEU A 435 -6.98 -0.59 26.00
C LEU A 435 -7.91 -0.10 24.88
N LYS A 436 -7.34 0.26 23.74
CA LYS A 436 -8.14 0.45 22.53
C LYS A 436 -8.56 -0.91 22.00
N THR A 437 -9.75 -1.00 21.41
CA THR A 437 -10.19 -2.17 20.65
C THR A 437 -11.11 -1.75 19.51
N ARG A 438 -11.46 -2.69 18.64
CA ARG A 438 -12.40 -2.50 17.53
C ARG A 438 -13.39 -3.66 17.53
N PRO A 439 -14.71 -3.41 17.62
CA PRO A 439 -15.69 -4.47 17.46
C PRO A 439 -15.69 -5.01 16.03
N PHE A 440 -15.44 -6.31 15.87
CA PHE A 440 -15.43 -6.95 14.56
C PHE A 440 -16.76 -6.77 13.80
N ASP A 441 -17.88 -6.76 14.51
CA ASP A 441 -19.20 -6.50 13.90
C ASP A 441 -19.31 -5.11 13.28
N SER A 442 -18.68 -4.08 13.89
CA SER A 442 -18.64 -2.73 13.34
C SER A 442 -17.76 -2.68 12.09
N ILE A 443 -16.61 -3.35 12.10
CA ILE A 443 -15.72 -3.50 10.93
C ILE A 443 -16.49 -4.16 9.77
N ARG A 444 -17.17 -5.28 10.05
CA ARG A 444 -18.02 -5.99 9.09
C ARG A 444 -19.15 -5.11 8.56
N ALA A 445 -19.82 -4.36 9.44
CA ALA A 445 -20.92 -3.48 9.06
C ALA A 445 -20.47 -2.36 8.13
N GLU A 446 -19.27 -1.80 8.32
CA GLU A 446 -18.72 -0.77 7.45
C GLU A 446 -18.36 -1.32 6.07
N VAL A 447 -17.74 -2.50 5.99
CA VAL A 447 -17.48 -3.16 4.69
C VAL A 447 -18.79 -3.42 3.95
N ARG A 448 -19.83 -3.90 4.65
CA ARG A 448 -21.16 -4.10 4.02
C ARG A 448 -21.73 -2.77 3.52
N ALA A 449 -21.70 -1.73 4.34
CA ALA A 449 -22.18 -0.40 3.97
C ALA A 449 -21.44 0.17 2.75
N PHE A 450 -20.13 -0.04 2.67
CA PHE A 450 -19.31 0.38 1.55
C PHE A 450 -19.77 -0.25 0.23
N PHE A 451 -19.96 -1.57 0.18
CA PHE A 451 -20.50 -2.24 -0.99
C PHE A 451 -21.95 -1.81 -1.29
N ASP A 452 -22.80 -1.65 -0.27
CA ASP A 452 -24.20 -1.22 -0.44
C ASP A 452 -24.28 0.15 -1.14
N VAL A 453 -23.45 1.10 -0.69
CA VAL A 453 -23.40 2.46 -1.25
C VAL A 453 -22.89 2.44 -2.69
N HIS A 454 -21.82 1.70 -2.98
CA HIS A 454 -21.31 1.60 -4.35
C HIS A 454 -22.34 0.99 -5.31
N GLU A 455 -23.07 -0.02 -4.87
CA GLU A 455 -24.16 -0.65 -5.61
C GLU A 455 -25.31 0.32 -5.88
N GLN A 456 -25.69 1.15 -4.89
CA GLN A 456 -26.71 2.20 -5.05
C GLN A 456 -26.26 3.33 -5.98
N GLU A 457 -24.99 3.72 -5.92
CA GLU A 457 -24.44 4.82 -6.71
C GLU A 457 -24.04 4.43 -8.13
N GLY A 458 -24.05 3.12 -8.46
CA GLY A 458 -23.59 2.61 -9.75
C GLY A 458 -22.08 2.79 -9.95
N SER A 459 -21.30 2.61 -8.89
CA SER A 459 -19.84 2.77 -8.88
C SER A 459 -19.15 1.50 -8.36
N HIS A 460 -17.83 1.43 -8.48
CA HIS A 460 -17.07 0.23 -8.12
C HIS A 460 -16.50 0.30 -6.70
N ALA A 461 -16.81 -0.70 -5.89
CA ALA A 461 -16.12 -0.99 -4.63
C ALA A 461 -14.75 -1.64 -4.96
N GLY A 462 -13.71 -0.82 -5.04
CA GLY A 462 -12.41 -1.20 -5.61
C GLY A 462 -11.43 -1.90 -4.66
N GLY A 463 -11.66 -1.91 -3.35
CA GLY A 463 -10.79 -2.63 -2.42
C GLY A 463 -11.04 -2.43 -0.93
N VAL A 464 -10.19 -3.04 -0.12
CA VAL A 464 -10.12 -2.86 1.33
C VAL A 464 -8.70 -2.54 1.81
N HIS A 465 -8.61 -1.79 2.89
CA HIS A 465 -7.39 -1.38 3.60
C HIS A 465 -7.50 -1.82 5.06
N LEU A 466 -6.74 -2.84 5.46
CA LEU A 466 -6.89 -3.51 6.76
C LEU A 466 -5.62 -3.40 7.61
N GLU A 467 -5.83 -3.32 8.93
CA GLU A 467 -4.77 -3.53 9.92
C GLU A 467 -4.92 -4.93 10.48
N MET A 468 -3.95 -5.79 10.24
CA MET A 468 -4.06 -7.24 10.42
C MET A 468 -2.68 -7.85 10.65
N THR A 469 -2.65 -9.00 11.31
CA THR A 469 -1.41 -9.72 11.60
C THR A 469 -1.63 -11.23 11.50
N GLY A 470 -0.60 -11.94 11.06
CA GLY A 470 -0.57 -13.40 11.12
C GLY A 470 -0.35 -13.95 12.53
N GLN A 471 -0.04 -13.09 13.50
CA GLN A 471 0.12 -13.47 14.89
C GLN A 471 -1.24 -13.79 15.55
N ASN A 472 -1.24 -14.69 16.52
CA ASN A 472 -2.42 -15.05 17.29
C ASN A 472 -2.70 -14.00 18.39
N VAL A 473 -3.29 -12.87 18.02
CA VAL A 473 -3.54 -11.72 18.90
C VAL A 473 -5.00 -11.62 19.35
N THR A 474 -5.23 -10.92 20.47
CA THR A 474 -6.56 -10.60 21.03
C THR A 474 -6.79 -9.09 21.04
N GLU A 475 -6.60 -8.43 19.90
CA GLU A 475 -6.63 -6.95 19.83
C GLU A 475 -8.03 -6.41 19.48
N CYS A 476 -8.76 -7.05 18.55
CA CYS A 476 -10.13 -6.71 18.19
C CYS A 476 -11.13 -7.66 18.87
N ILE A 477 -12.18 -7.13 19.49
CA ILE A 477 -13.25 -7.94 20.10
C ILE A 477 -14.21 -8.53 19.06
N GLY A 478 -14.86 -9.63 19.40
CA GLY A 478 -15.82 -10.35 18.55
C GLY A 478 -15.16 -11.24 17.50
N GLY A 479 -15.89 -11.48 16.41
CA GLY A 479 -15.56 -12.50 15.41
C GLY A 479 -15.89 -13.91 15.90
N SER A 480 -15.71 -14.90 15.03
CA SER A 480 -16.02 -16.31 15.29
C SER A 480 -15.44 -16.93 16.57
N ARG A 481 -14.28 -16.45 17.06
CA ARG A 481 -13.67 -16.90 18.34
C ARG A 481 -14.18 -16.15 19.58
N THR A 482 -15.12 -15.22 19.42
CA THR A 482 -15.72 -14.38 20.48
C THR A 482 -14.67 -13.79 21.44
N VAL A 483 -13.70 -13.03 20.90
CA VAL A 483 -12.75 -12.30 21.75
C VAL A 483 -13.51 -11.27 22.58
N THR A 484 -13.41 -11.36 23.90
CA THR A 484 -14.09 -10.45 24.85
C THR A 484 -13.17 -9.32 25.30
N PHE A 485 -13.68 -8.39 26.11
CA PHE A 485 -12.84 -7.35 26.73
C PHE A 485 -11.79 -7.93 27.68
N ASP A 486 -12.09 -9.04 28.36
CA ASP A 486 -11.20 -9.69 29.33
C ASP A 486 -10.05 -10.42 28.62
N ASP A 487 -10.27 -10.87 27.39
CA ASP A 487 -9.24 -11.51 26.56
C ASP A 487 -8.19 -10.53 26.04
N LEU A 488 -8.49 -9.22 26.02
CA LEU A 488 -7.60 -8.21 25.43
C LEU A 488 -6.22 -8.26 26.07
N SER A 489 -6.13 -8.33 27.40
CA SER A 489 -4.83 -8.34 28.10
C SER A 489 -3.99 -9.60 27.86
N SER A 490 -4.54 -10.65 27.26
CA SER A 490 -3.82 -11.91 27.04
C SER A 490 -2.71 -11.79 26.00
N ARG A 491 -3.01 -11.15 24.84
CA ARG A 491 -2.09 -11.05 23.68
C ARG A 491 -2.27 -9.74 22.92
N TYR A 492 -2.25 -8.62 23.65
CA TYR A 492 -2.25 -7.28 23.09
C TYR A 492 -0.81 -6.83 22.79
N HIS A 493 -0.37 -6.99 21.55
CA HIS A 493 1.03 -6.75 21.17
C HIS A 493 1.23 -5.41 20.43
N THR A 494 0.17 -4.79 19.92
CA THR A 494 0.26 -3.48 19.26
C THR A 494 0.46 -2.33 20.25
N HIS A 495 1.34 -1.39 19.90
CA HIS A 495 1.51 -0.12 20.61
C HIS A 495 0.62 1.01 20.05
N CYS A 496 0.03 0.81 18.88
CA CYS A 496 -0.73 1.83 18.17
C CYS A 496 -2.22 1.52 18.20
N ASP A 497 -2.72 0.85 17.16
CA ASP A 497 -4.12 0.51 17.05
C ASP A 497 -4.32 -1.01 16.89
N PRO A 498 -5.50 -1.53 17.32
CA PRO A 498 -5.83 -2.96 17.31
C PRO A 498 -5.89 -3.58 15.91
N ARG A 499 -5.22 -4.70 15.70
CA ARG A 499 -5.19 -5.44 14.43
C ARG A 499 -6.21 -6.59 14.43
N LEU A 500 -6.71 -6.95 13.26
CA LEU A 500 -7.39 -8.22 13.07
C LEU A 500 -6.40 -9.37 13.22
N ASN A 501 -6.76 -10.41 13.97
CA ASN A 501 -6.04 -11.69 13.91
C ASN A 501 -6.41 -12.45 12.63
N ALA A 502 -5.74 -13.59 12.37
CA ALA A 502 -5.97 -14.31 11.12
C ALA A 502 -7.39 -14.87 10.98
N SER A 503 -8.02 -15.36 12.05
CA SER A 503 -9.41 -15.86 12.00
C SER A 503 -10.39 -14.76 11.60
N GLN A 504 -10.29 -13.57 12.22
CA GLN A 504 -11.12 -12.42 11.88
C GLN A 504 -10.84 -11.90 10.46
N SER A 505 -9.57 -11.89 10.05
CA SER A 505 -9.16 -11.50 8.69
C SER A 505 -9.77 -12.42 7.63
N LEU A 506 -9.76 -13.74 7.89
CA LEU A 506 -10.32 -14.74 6.99
C LEU A 506 -11.85 -14.69 6.92
N GLU A 507 -12.51 -14.50 8.06
CA GLU A 507 -13.95 -14.25 8.13
C GLU A 507 -14.36 -13.06 7.26
N LEU A 508 -13.61 -11.96 7.35
CA LEU A 508 -13.84 -10.78 6.52
C LEU A 508 -13.61 -11.04 5.03
N ALA A 509 -12.59 -11.84 4.68
CA ALA A 509 -12.32 -12.21 3.29
C ALA A 509 -13.47 -12.99 2.66
N PHE A 510 -14.09 -13.94 3.39
CA PHE A 510 -15.26 -14.67 2.91
C PHE A 510 -16.46 -13.75 2.65
N ILE A 511 -16.68 -12.78 3.54
CA ILE A 511 -17.76 -11.79 3.38
C ILE A 511 -17.53 -10.92 2.14
N ILE A 512 -16.30 -10.47 1.92
CA ILE A 512 -15.94 -9.68 0.74
C ILE A 512 -16.13 -10.53 -0.53
N ALA A 513 -15.66 -11.78 -0.53
CA ALA A 513 -15.78 -12.69 -1.67
C ALA A 513 -17.24 -12.91 -2.09
N GLU A 514 -18.16 -13.05 -1.12
CA GLU A 514 -19.60 -13.15 -1.38
C GLU A 514 -20.15 -11.88 -2.05
N ARG A 515 -19.77 -10.69 -1.58
CA ARG A 515 -20.17 -9.40 -2.18
C ARG A 515 -19.65 -9.26 -3.60
N LEU A 516 -18.38 -9.60 -3.85
CA LEU A 516 -17.77 -9.55 -5.19
C LEU A 516 -18.49 -10.50 -6.16
N ARG A 517 -18.81 -11.72 -5.73
CA ARG A 517 -19.57 -12.69 -6.53
C ARG A 517 -20.93 -12.14 -6.93
N LYS A 518 -21.68 -11.59 -5.96
CA LYS A 518 -23.00 -11.02 -6.20
C LYS A 518 -22.94 -9.87 -7.20
N SER A 519 -21.96 -8.97 -7.05
CA SER A 519 -21.75 -7.86 -7.98
C SER A 519 -21.48 -8.35 -9.40
N ARG A 520 -20.57 -9.32 -9.57
CA ARG A 520 -20.22 -9.88 -10.88
C ARG A 520 -21.42 -10.55 -11.57
N MET A 521 -22.20 -11.35 -10.83
CA MET A 521 -23.38 -12.03 -11.37
C MET A 521 -24.45 -11.01 -11.82
N ARG A 522 -24.65 -9.93 -11.07
CA ARG A 522 -25.56 -8.84 -11.45
C ARG A 522 -25.11 -8.12 -12.72
N SER A 523 -23.81 -7.82 -12.86
CA SER A 523 -23.27 -7.20 -14.08
C SER A 523 -23.46 -8.08 -15.31
N GLN A 524 -23.25 -9.40 -15.19
CA GLN A 524 -23.46 -10.35 -16.30
C GLN A 524 -24.92 -10.42 -16.76
N GLN A 525 -25.87 -10.38 -15.81
CA GLN A 525 -27.30 -10.36 -16.11
C GLN A 525 -27.73 -9.07 -16.81
N ALA A 526 -27.16 -7.92 -16.43
CA ALA A 526 -27.44 -6.64 -17.08
C ALA A 526 -26.92 -6.56 -18.52
N THR A 527 -25.88 -7.32 -18.87
CA THR A 527 -25.28 -7.38 -20.21
C THR A 527 -25.86 -8.47 -21.12
N ALA A 528 -26.73 -9.35 -20.60
CA ALA A 528 -27.38 -10.36 -21.43
C ALA A 528 -28.41 -9.68 -22.35
N PRO A 529 -28.38 -9.90 -23.68
CA PRO A 529 -29.40 -9.34 -24.56
C PRO A 529 -30.77 -9.86 -24.12
N LEU A 530 -31.71 -8.94 -23.91
CA LEU A 530 -33.13 -9.28 -23.76
C LEU A 530 -33.50 -10.09 -25.00
N GLY A 531 -33.69 -11.41 -24.81
CA GLY A 531 -34.07 -12.30 -25.89
C GLY A 531 -35.33 -11.77 -26.56
N LEU A 532 -35.22 -11.51 -27.86
CA LEU A 532 -36.36 -11.37 -28.78
C LEU A 532 -37.07 -12.72 -28.92
#